data_AF-A0A1N7PEG0-F1
#
_entry.id   AF-A0A1N7PEG0-F1
#
_cell.length_a   1.000
_cell.length_b   1.000
_cell.length_c   1.000
_cell.angle_alpha   90.00
_cell.angle_beta   90.00
_cell.angle_gamma   90.00
#
_symmetry.space_group_name_H-M   'P 1'
#
loop_
_entity.id
_entity.type
_entity.pdbx_description
1 polymer ?
#
loop_
_entity_poly.entity_id
_entity_poly.type
_entity_poly.pdbx_seq_one_letter_code
_entity_poly.pdbx_strand_id
1 'polypeptide(L)'
;MLDVHIDDFFRDVAVTLLTGLQQFPAPRTLFVEDICGPDDMDEFGLHSPRHLAALGAIQWLRDEEYVRFGIVDRQESVDDFVLSSKAFTRLLRQPDESDEPLFRRLHGAVQESDSELIRRLLREEFLEA
;
A
#
# COMPACT_ATOMS: atom_id res chain seq x y z
N MET A 1 6.91 -19.41 3.62
CA MET A 1 6.07 -19.98 2.54
C MET A 1 5.90 -18.86 1.54
N LEU A 2 6.30 -19.03 0.27
CA LEU A 2 6.37 -17.90 -0.69
C LEU A 2 5.02 -17.19 -0.89
N ASP A 3 3.91 -17.93 -0.83
CA ASP A 3 2.57 -17.40 -1.08
C ASP A 3 2.07 -16.41 -0.01
N VAL A 4 2.45 -16.60 1.26
CA VAL A 4 2.08 -15.65 2.32
C VAL A 4 2.75 -14.29 2.10
N HIS A 5 4.00 -14.31 1.65
CA HIS A 5 4.75 -13.07 1.42
C HIS A 5 4.19 -12.25 0.25
N ILE A 6 3.59 -12.90 -0.76
CA ILE A 6 2.99 -12.17 -1.88
C ILE A 6 1.63 -11.57 -1.50
N ASP A 7 0.81 -12.26 -0.71
CA ASP A 7 -0.46 -11.72 -0.23
C ASP A 7 -0.25 -10.54 0.73
N ASP A 8 0.75 -10.62 1.61
CA ASP A 8 1.18 -9.49 2.45
C ASP A 8 1.58 -8.29 1.62
N PHE A 9 2.34 -8.49 0.54
CA PHE A 9 2.72 -7.41 -0.38
C PHE A 9 1.50 -6.73 -1.00
N PHE A 10 0.55 -7.50 -1.53
CA PHE A 10 -0.67 -6.93 -2.12
C PHE A 10 -1.51 -6.18 -1.08
N ARG A 11 -1.61 -6.71 0.15
CA ARG A 11 -2.28 -6.02 1.25
C ARG A 11 -1.58 -4.69 1.58
N ASP A 12 -0.26 -4.68 1.70
CA ASP A 12 0.51 -3.48 2.04
C ASP A 12 0.37 -2.39 0.96
N VAL A 13 0.39 -2.80 -0.31
CA VAL A 13 0.13 -1.91 -1.44
C VAL A 13 -1.29 -1.31 -1.34
N ALA A 14 -2.31 -2.16 -1.10
CA ALA A 14 -3.69 -1.69 -1.00
C ALA A 14 -3.87 -0.68 0.13
N VAL A 15 -3.38 -0.99 1.33
CA VAL A 15 -3.49 -0.10 2.50
C VAL A 15 -2.73 1.21 2.25
N THR A 16 -1.52 1.15 1.70
CA THR A 16 -0.72 2.34 1.35
C THR A 16 -1.45 3.27 0.37
N LEU A 17 -2.03 2.70 -0.69
CA LEU A 17 -2.78 3.44 -1.70
C LEU A 17 -4.05 4.08 -1.12
N LEU A 18 -4.79 3.34 -0.28
CA LEU A 18 -6.00 3.83 0.38
C LEU A 18 -5.69 4.95 1.38
N THR A 19 -4.63 4.81 2.18
CA THR A 19 -4.15 5.86 3.10
C THR A 19 -3.77 7.12 2.33
N GLY A 20 -3.03 6.98 1.23
CA GLY A 20 -2.70 8.10 0.36
C GLY A 20 -3.93 8.79 -0.23
N LEU A 21 -4.94 8.02 -0.64
CA LEU A 21 -6.17 8.57 -1.20
C LEU A 21 -6.95 9.38 -0.17
N GLN A 22 -7.01 8.92 1.09
CA GLN A 22 -7.69 9.64 2.18
C GLN A 22 -7.02 10.98 2.51
N GLN A 23 -5.72 11.10 2.27
CA GLN A 23 -4.92 12.29 2.61
C GLN A 23 -4.70 13.24 1.42
N PHE A 24 -4.93 12.77 0.20
CA PHE A 24 -4.74 13.54 -1.04
C PHE A 24 -5.58 14.84 -1.05
N PRO A 25 -5.04 15.98 -1.54
CA PRO A 25 -3.73 16.16 -2.17
C PRO A 25 -2.61 16.61 -1.22
N ALA A 26 -2.85 16.64 0.09
CA ALA A 26 -1.88 17.15 1.05
C ALA A 26 -0.81 16.09 1.36
N PRO A 27 0.49 16.38 1.18
CA PRO A 27 1.56 15.49 1.64
C PRO A 27 1.51 15.28 3.15
N ARG A 28 1.77 14.05 3.62
CA ARG A 28 1.77 13.67 5.03
C ARG A 28 2.90 12.69 5.33
N THR A 29 3.30 12.59 6.59
CA THR A 29 4.12 11.46 7.03
C THR A 29 3.27 10.19 7.04
N LEU A 30 3.78 9.12 6.46
CA LEU A 30 3.18 7.79 6.47
C LEU A 30 4.03 6.87 7.34
N PHE A 31 3.46 6.33 8.41
CA PHE A 31 4.14 5.36 9.26
C PHE A 31 3.97 3.96 8.71
N VAL A 32 5.03 3.15 8.78
CA VAL A 32 5.01 1.76 8.29
C VAL A 32 4.06 0.90 9.14
N GLU A 33 3.97 1.18 10.44
CA GLU A 33 3.06 0.46 11.35
C GLU A 33 1.57 0.67 11.02
N ASP A 34 1.20 1.78 10.38
CA ASP A 34 -0.18 2.00 9.91
C ASP A 34 -0.55 1.04 8.76
N ILE A 35 0.45 0.43 8.12
CA ILE A 35 0.28 -0.49 6.99
C ILE A 35 0.28 -1.95 7.47
N CYS A 36 1.31 -2.34 8.21
CA CYS A 36 1.51 -3.73 8.62
C CYS A 36 1.04 -4.06 10.03
N GLY A 37 0.64 -3.05 10.82
CA GLY A 37 0.43 -3.19 12.25
C GLY A 37 1.70 -2.93 13.07
N PRO A 38 1.61 -3.09 14.41
CA PRO A 38 2.70 -2.75 15.32
C PRO A 38 3.96 -3.58 15.01
N ASP A 39 5.11 -2.91 15.11
CA ASP A 39 6.39 -3.58 14.94
C ASP A 39 6.84 -4.31 16.21
N ASP A 40 7.52 -5.44 16.01
CA ASP A 40 8.10 -6.28 17.07
C ASP A 40 9.62 -6.28 16.88
N MET A 41 10.26 -5.21 17.37
CA MET A 41 11.70 -5.06 17.30
C MET A 41 12.41 -6.03 18.23
N ASP A 42 13.57 -6.51 17.81
CA ASP A 42 14.43 -7.33 18.67
C ASP A 42 15.15 -6.52 19.76
N GLU A 43 15.93 -7.21 20.59
CA GLU A 43 16.69 -6.61 21.70
C GLU A 43 17.76 -5.59 21.25
N PHE A 44 18.10 -5.56 19.96
CA PHE A 44 19.05 -4.62 19.36
C PHE A 44 18.35 -3.48 18.62
N GLY A 45 17.01 -3.45 18.63
CA GLY A 45 16.21 -2.45 17.93
C GLY A 45 16.09 -2.71 16.43
N LEU A 46 16.30 -3.95 15.97
CA LEU A 46 16.09 -4.31 14.57
C LEU A 46 14.61 -4.56 14.30
N HIS A 47 14.07 -3.88 13.28
CA HIS A 47 12.69 -4.06 12.83
C HIS A 47 12.40 -5.50 12.38
N SER A 48 11.16 -5.94 12.61
CA SER A 48 10.71 -7.26 12.21
C SER A 48 10.74 -7.43 10.67
N PRO A 49 10.88 -8.67 10.16
CA PRO A 49 10.78 -8.92 8.71
C PRO A 49 9.45 -8.43 8.10
N ARG A 50 8.35 -8.43 8.87
CA ARG A 50 7.04 -7.97 8.40
C ARG A 50 7.00 -6.46 8.19
N HIS A 51 7.59 -5.70 9.10
CA HIS A 51 7.74 -4.25 9.02
C HIS A 51 8.63 -3.86 7.83
N LEU A 52 9.79 -4.53 7.71
CA LEU A 52 10.69 -4.30 6.58
C LEU A 52 10.06 -4.65 5.22
N ALA A 53 9.20 -5.68 5.17
CA ALA A 53 8.45 -6.02 3.96
C ALA A 53 7.44 -4.92 3.57
N ALA A 54 6.72 -4.34 4.52
CA ALA A 54 5.80 -3.23 4.26
C ALA A 54 6.53 -1.97 3.79
N LEU A 55 7.66 -1.63 4.43
CA LEU A 55 8.52 -0.55 3.95
C LEU A 55 8.99 -0.82 2.50
N GLY A 56 9.34 -2.07 2.20
CA GLY A 56 9.68 -2.50 0.84
C GLY A 56 8.54 -2.28 -0.17
N ALA A 57 7.29 -2.57 0.21
CA ALA A 57 6.11 -2.33 -0.64
C ALA A 57 5.90 -0.82 -0.91
N ILE A 58 6.07 0.02 0.11
CA ILE A 58 6.00 1.50 -0.04
C ILE A 58 7.09 2.00 -0.99
N GLN A 59 8.32 1.50 -0.85
CA GLN A 59 9.44 1.85 -1.72
C GLN A 59 9.20 1.39 -3.16
N TRP A 60 8.68 0.17 -3.35
CA TRP A 60 8.31 -0.34 -4.68
C TRP A 60 7.26 0.55 -5.35
N LEU A 61 6.23 1.01 -4.62
CA LEU A 61 5.23 1.93 -5.17
C LEU A 61 5.83 3.27 -5.62
N ARG A 62 6.88 3.75 -4.94
CA ARG A 62 7.61 4.96 -5.37
C ARG A 62 8.40 4.70 -6.63
N ASP A 63 9.11 3.58 -6.68
CA ASP A 63 9.97 3.22 -7.81
C ASP A 63 9.13 3.00 -9.10
N GLU A 64 7.89 2.50 -8.95
CA GLU A 64 6.89 2.38 -10.02
C GLU A 64 6.05 3.66 -10.25
N GLU A 65 6.43 4.78 -9.63
CA GLU A 65 5.84 6.12 -9.78
C GLU A 65 4.35 6.21 -9.39
N TYR A 66 3.85 5.31 -8.55
CA TYR A 66 2.49 5.37 -8.00
C TYR A 66 2.37 6.36 -6.83
N VAL A 67 3.46 6.54 -6.09
CA VAL A 67 3.52 7.48 -4.96
C VAL A 67 4.76 8.34 -5.06
N ARG A 68 4.76 9.46 -4.35
CA ARG A 68 5.94 10.30 -4.13
C ARG A 68 6.09 10.50 -2.63
N PHE A 69 7.31 10.48 -2.14
CA PHE A 69 7.66 10.84 -0.78
C PHE A 69 9.10 11.34 -0.75
N GLY A 70 9.45 12.08 0.31
CA GLY A 70 10.78 12.61 0.56
C GLY A 70 11.72 11.54 1.10
N ILE A 71 12.08 11.65 2.37
CA ILE A 71 13.03 10.74 3.02
C ILE A 71 12.31 9.56 3.68
N VAL A 72 13.05 8.47 3.87
CA VAL A 72 12.69 7.40 4.80
C VAL A 72 13.32 7.76 6.14
N ASP A 73 12.52 7.96 7.18
CA ASP A 73 13.03 8.25 8.53
C ASP A 73 13.10 6.95 9.33
N ARG A 74 14.33 6.56 9.71
CA ARG A 74 14.66 5.41 10.56
C ARG A 74 14.01 4.07 10.21
N GLN A 75 13.55 3.90 8.97
CA GLN A 75 12.73 2.75 8.56
C GLN A 75 11.36 2.69 9.25
N GLU A 76 10.97 3.71 10.00
CA GLU A 76 9.69 3.82 10.72
C GLU A 76 8.62 4.52 9.89
N SER A 77 9.04 5.48 9.04
CA SER A 77 8.12 6.29 8.26
C SER A 77 8.73 6.83 6.96
N VAL A 78 7.86 7.36 6.10
CA VAL A 78 8.26 8.19 4.96
C VAL A 78 7.59 9.56 5.05
N ASP A 79 8.36 10.62 4.81
CA ASP A 79 7.88 11.99 4.86
C ASP A 79 7.33 12.48 3.52
N ASP A 80 6.47 13.49 3.55
CA ASP A 80 5.87 14.11 2.36
C ASP A 80 5.19 13.10 1.40
N PHE A 81 4.62 12.03 1.95
CA PHE A 81 3.92 11.00 1.19
C PHE A 81 2.66 11.56 0.52
N VAL A 82 2.52 11.32 -0.79
CA VAL A 82 1.36 11.71 -1.59
C VAL A 82 1.20 10.81 -2.81
N LEU A 83 -0.04 10.58 -3.24
CA LEU A 83 -0.34 9.86 -4.47
C LEU A 83 0.16 10.61 -5.73
N SER A 84 0.60 9.86 -6.73
CA SER A 84 0.80 10.40 -8.09
C SER A 84 -0.52 10.45 -8.86
N SER A 85 -0.54 11.19 -9.97
CA SER A 85 -1.68 11.19 -10.89
C SER A 85 -1.97 9.79 -11.45
N LYS A 86 -0.94 8.95 -11.62
CA LYS A 86 -1.04 7.57 -12.12
C LYS A 86 -1.87 6.73 -11.15
N ALA A 87 -1.50 6.70 -9.87
CA ALA A 87 -2.24 5.97 -8.85
C ALA A 87 -3.65 6.54 -8.62
N PHE A 88 -3.75 7.87 -8.49
CA PHE A 88 -5.03 8.54 -8.26
C PHE A 88 -6.05 8.23 -9.36
N THR A 89 -5.64 8.30 -10.63
CA THR A 89 -6.54 8.00 -11.75
C THR A 89 -6.98 6.54 -11.74
N ARG A 90 -6.06 5.59 -11.49
CA ARG A 90 -6.39 4.15 -11.40
C ARG A 90 -7.38 3.86 -10.26
N LEU A 91 -7.17 4.43 -9.08
CA LEU A 91 -8.07 4.25 -7.93
C LEU A 91 -9.50 4.76 -8.17
N LEU A 92 -9.68 5.77 -9.03
CA LEU A 92 -11.00 6.31 -9.38
C LEU A 92 -11.70 5.57 -10.52
N ARG A 93 -11.00 4.68 -11.25
CA ARG A 93 -11.62 3.88 -12.31
C ARG A 93 -12.57 2.84 -11.70
N GLN A 94 -13.57 2.46 -12.49
CA GLN A 94 -14.41 1.29 -12.20
C GLN A 94 -13.76 0.07 -12.87
N PRO A 95 -13.22 -0.89 -12.09
CA PRO A 95 -12.71 -2.15 -12.63
C PRO A 95 -13.88 -3.08 -12.94
N ASP A 96 -13.79 -3.86 -14.02
CA ASP A 96 -14.86 -4.73 -14.54
C ASP A 96 -16.15 -3.95 -14.92
N GLU A 97 -17.28 -4.65 -15.05
CA GLU A 97 -18.64 -4.06 -15.11
C GLU A 97 -19.17 -3.69 -13.71
N SER A 98 -18.27 -3.32 -12.78
CA SER A 98 -18.67 -2.95 -11.42
C SER A 98 -19.22 -1.52 -11.36
N ASP A 99 -20.29 -1.32 -10.60
CA ASP A 99 -20.84 0.01 -10.32
C ASP A 99 -19.95 0.85 -9.39
N GLU A 100 -18.93 0.26 -8.75
CA GLU A 100 -18.09 0.92 -7.75
C GLU A 100 -16.66 1.21 -8.24
N PRO A 101 -16.09 2.37 -7.88
CA PRO A 101 -14.69 2.67 -8.17
C PRO A 101 -13.75 1.73 -7.40
N LEU A 102 -12.56 1.51 -7.96
CA LEU A 102 -11.55 0.57 -7.47
C LEU A 102 -11.23 0.79 -5.99
N PHE A 103 -11.11 2.05 -5.55
CA PHE A 103 -10.79 2.32 -4.14
C PHE A 103 -11.86 1.81 -3.16
N ARG A 104 -13.15 1.81 -3.53
CA ARG A 104 -14.22 1.28 -2.66
C ARG A 104 -14.16 -0.23 -2.57
N ARG A 105 -13.94 -0.89 -3.72
CA ARG A 105 -13.77 -2.34 -3.78
C ARG A 105 -12.55 -2.80 -2.99
N LEU A 106 -11.41 -2.13 -3.17
CA LEU A 106 -10.19 -2.40 -2.39
C LEU A 106 -10.41 -2.19 -0.90
N HIS A 107 -11.07 -1.09 -0.50
CA HIS A 107 -11.37 -0.83 0.90
C HIS A 107 -12.24 -1.95 1.51
N GLY A 108 -13.29 -2.39 0.81
CA GLY A 108 -14.12 -3.52 1.26
C GLY A 108 -13.31 -4.80 1.42
N ALA A 109 -12.50 -5.15 0.42
CA ALA A 109 -11.65 -6.34 0.45
C ALA A 109 -10.63 -6.31 1.61
N VAL A 110 -10.04 -5.16 1.90
CA VAL A 110 -9.12 -4.97 3.05
C VAL A 110 -9.86 -5.16 4.39
N GLN A 111 -11.07 -4.61 4.53
CA GLN A 111 -11.86 -4.77 5.76
C GLN A 111 -12.26 -6.23 6.00
N GLU A 112 -12.59 -6.96 4.92
CA GLU A 112 -12.98 -8.36 4.97
C GLU A 112 -11.78 -9.32 5.01
N SER A 113 -10.55 -8.80 4.90
CA SER A 113 -9.31 -9.59 4.78
C SER A 113 -9.36 -10.59 3.61
N ASP A 114 -9.99 -10.20 2.50
CA ASP A 114 -10.07 -11.01 1.27
C ASP A 114 -8.80 -10.83 0.43
N SER A 115 -7.75 -11.56 0.78
CA SER A 115 -6.46 -11.51 0.08
C SER A 115 -6.56 -11.86 -1.40
N GLU A 116 -7.48 -12.75 -1.78
CA GLU A 116 -7.67 -13.14 -3.18
C GLU A 116 -8.21 -11.98 -4.00
N LEU A 117 -9.24 -11.29 -3.50
CA LEU A 117 -9.82 -10.14 -4.16
C LEU A 117 -8.83 -8.96 -4.24
N ILE A 118 -8.09 -8.68 -3.15
CA ILE A 118 -7.06 -7.63 -3.14
C ILE A 118 -6.02 -7.91 -4.23
N ARG A 119 -5.47 -9.13 -4.25
CA ARG A 119 -4.47 -9.58 -5.23
C ARG A 119 -4.97 -9.46 -6.65
N ARG A 120 -6.20 -9.91 -6.92
CA ARG A 120 -6.80 -9.84 -8.26
C ARG A 120 -6.93 -8.40 -8.74
N LEU A 121 -7.56 -7.53 -7.93
CA LEU A 121 -7.78 -6.13 -8.28
C LEU A 121 -6.48 -5.37 -8.53
N LEU A 122 -5.48 -5.57 -7.66
CA LEU A 122 -4.18 -4.89 -7.83
C LEU A 122 -3.39 -5.43 -9.01
N ARG A 123 -3.45 -6.74 -9.30
CA ARG A 123 -2.76 -7.29 -10.47
C ARG A 123 -3.32 -6.71 -11.76
N GLU A 124 -4.64 -6.71 -11.90
CA GLU A 124 -5.35 -6.19 -13.08
C GLU A 124 -5.09 -4.69 -13.28
N GLU A 125 -5.16 -3.90 -12.20
CA GLU A 125 -5.12 -2.44 -12.33
C GLU A 125 -3.72 -1.82 -12.18
N PHE A 126 -2.76 -2.49 -11.55
CA PHE A 126 -1.43 -1.93 -11.24
C PHE A 126 -0.25 -2.69 -11.86
N LEU A 127 -0.41 -3.95 -12.27
CA LEU A 127 0.68 -4.76 -12.84
C LEU A 127 0.48 -5.10 -14.32
N GLU A 128 -0.76 -5.28 -14.77
CA GLU A 128 -1.08 -5.68 -16.16
C GLU A 128 -1.58 -4.51 -17.03
N ALA A 129 -1.68 -3.29 -16.48
CA ALA A 129 -2.29 -2.11 -17.10
C ALA A 129 -1.31 -1.01 -17.55
#